data_AF-A0A661Q224-F1
#
_entry.id   AF-A0A661Q224-F1
#
_cell.length_a   1.000
_cell.length_b   1.000
_cell.length_c   1.000
_cell.angle_alpha   90.00
_cell.angle_beta   90.00
_cell.angle_gamma   90.00
#
_symmetry.space_group_name_H-M   'P 1'
#
loop_
_entity.id
_entity.type
_entity.pdbx_description
1 polymer ?
#
loop_
_entity_poly.entity_id
_entity_poly.type
_entity_poly.pdbx_seq_one_letter_code
_entity_poly.pdbx_strand_id
1 'polypeptide(L)'
;MNMLITYDIAHPKRLYRVAKVMQDYGLRVQHSVFEAELTPGQFKEMRLRTEEEMDFLEDGVKYFPLCNQCDYLWFSLGNGPVEMPESPFMVI
;
A
#
# COMPACT_ATOMS: atom_id res chain seq x y z
N MET A 1 6.54 -2.62 -11.16
CA MET A 1 7.14 -1.68 -10.18
C MET A 1 6.49 -1.98 -8.85
N ASN A 2 7.26 -2.31 -7.82
CA ASN A 2 6.70 -2.62 -6.52
C ASN A 2 6.45 -1.31 -5.78
N MET A 3 5.30 -1.23 -5.10
CA MET A 3 4.84 -0.01 -4.49
C MET A 3 4.20 -0.31 -3.15
N LEU A 4 4.67 0.38 -2.12
CA LEU A 4 3.99 0.46 -0.83
C LEU A 4 3.07 1.69 -0.86
N ILE A 5 1.84 1.50 -0.42
CA ILE A 5 0.79 2.52 -0.46
C ILE A 5 0.24 2.66 0.94
N THR A 6 0.29 3.88 1.48
CA THR A 6 -0.28 4.17 2.80
C THR A 6 -1.42 5.14 2.65
N TYR A 7 -2.54 4.84 3.29
CA TYR A 7 -3.73 5.66 3.26
C TYR A 7 -4.09 6.12 4.69
N ASP A 8 -4.04 7.42 4.92
CA ASP A 8 -4.45 8.09 6.16
C ASP A 8 -5.86 8.65 5.98
N ILE A 9 -6.80 8.19 6.79
CA ILE A 9 -8.24 8.24 6.47
C ILE A 9 -9.02 8.71 7.67
N ALA A 10 -9.83 9.75 7.48
CA ALA A 10 -10.70 10.24 8.54
C ALA A 10 -12.02 9.45 8.65
N HIS A 11 -12.47 8.78 7.58
CA HIS A 11 -13.81 8.17 7.53
C HIS A 11 -13.84 6.66 7.13
N PRO A 12 -14.40 5.75 7.96
CA PRO A 12 -14.41 4.31 7.70
C PRO A 12 -15.03 3.88 6.35
N LYS A 13 -16.11 4.54 5.90
CA LYS A 13 -16.73 4.21 4.60
C LYS A 13 -15.78 4.46 3.42
N ARG A 14 -14.98 5.54 3.44
CA ARG A 14 -14.02 5.85 2.37
C ARG A 14 -12.85 4.87 2.39
N LEU A 15 -12.42 4.43 3.58
CA LEU A 15 -11.47 3.31 3.70
C LEU A 15 -11.94 2.07 2.96
N TYR A 16 -13.19 1.63 3.16
CA TYR A 16 -13.66 0.43 2.47
C TYR A 16 -13.66 0.56 0.95
N ARG A 17 -14.00 1.74 0.42
CA ARG A 17 -14.03 1.98 -1.02
C ARG A 17 -12.63 2.03 -1.61
N VAL A 18 -11.72 2.79 -1.01
CA VAL A 18 -10.32 2.84 -1.46
C VAL A 18 -9.64 1.49 -1.27
N ALA A 19 -9.87 0.79 -0.16
CA ALA A 19 -9.32 -0.55 0.04
C ALA A 19 -9.77 -1.51 -1.06
N LYS A 20 -11.03 -1.43 -1.50
CA LYS A 20 -11.52 -2.21 -2.63
C LYS A 20 -10.78 -1.86 -3.93
N VAL A 21 -10.57 -0.57 -4.21
CA VAL A 21 -9.77 -0.14 -5.37
C VAL A 21 -8.35 -0.71 -5.28
N MET A 22 -7.65 -0.55 -4.15
CA MET A 22 -6.28 -1.02 -3.99
C MET A 22 -6.16 -2.55 -4.11
N GLN A 23 -7.15 -3.29 -3.61
CA GLN A 23 -7.18 -4.76 -3.69
C GLN A 23 -7.38 -5.31 -5.11
N ASP A 24 -7.88 -4.50 -6.06
CA ASP A 24 -7.91 -4.88 -7.47
C ASP A 24 -6.50 -4.92 -8.09
N TYR A 25 -5.51 -4.29 -7.43
CA TYR A 25 -4.14 -4.12 -7.94
C TYR A 25 -3.06 -4.75 -7.05
N GLY A 26 -3.41 -5.19 -5.85
CA GLY A 26 -2.44 -5.63 -4.87
C GLY A 26 -3.04 -6.24 -3.60
N LEU A 27 -2.21 -6.32 -2.56
CA LEU A 27 -2.54 -6.95 -1.29
C LEU A 27 -2.67 -5.90 -0.19
N ARG A 28 -3.66 -6.08 0.68
CA ARG A 28 -3.83 -5.25 1.88
C ARG A 28 -3.03 -5.88 3.02
N VAL A 29 -1.91 -5.26 3.39
CA VAL A 29 -0.97 -5.80 4.39
C VAL A 29 -1.25 -5.29 5.80
N GLN A 30 -1.90 -4.12 5.95
CA GLN A 30 -2.42 -3.63 7.23
C GLN A 30 -3.77 -2.93 7.04
N HIS A 31 -4.31 -2.35 8.12
CA HIS A 31 -5.61 -1.68 8.10
C HIS A 31 -5.73 -0.66 6.95
N SER A 32 -4.73 0.17 6.70
CA SER A 32 -4.75 1.12 5.58
C SER A 32 -3.43 1.18 4.82
N VAL A 33 -2.73 0.03 4.77
CA VAL A 33 -1.46 -0.13 4.05
C VAL A 33 -1.60 -1.26 3.04
N PHE A 34 -1.09 -1.03 1.83
CA PHE A 34 -1.22 -1.92 0.69
C PHE A 34 0.10 -2.05 -0.05
N GLU A 35 0.33 -3.22 -0.64
CA GLU A 35 1.46 -3.51 -1.52
C GLU A 35 0.95 -3.92 -2.90
N ALA A 36 1.54 -3.36 -3.95
CA ALA A 36 1.12 -3.65 -5.32
C ALA A 36 2.31 -3.69 -6.27
N GLU A 37 2.30 -4.66 -7.18
CA GLU A 37 3.19 -4.69 -8.33
C GLU A 37 2.46 -4.12 -9.55
N LEU A 38 2.89 -2.94 -10.00
CA LEU A 38 2.16 -2.17 -11.01
C LEU A 38 3.03 -1.83 -12.21
N THR A 39 2.43 -1.91 -13.40
CA THR A 39 2.90 -1.19 -14.57
C THR A 39 2.57 0.31 -14.44
N PRO A 40 3.24 1.21 -15.19
CA PRO A 40 2.90 2.64 -15.18
C PRO A 40 1.44 2.94 -15.55
N GLY A 41 0.84 2.12 -16.43
CA GLY A 41 -0.57 2.24 -16.83
C GLY A 41 -1.51 1.89 -15.67
N GLN A 42 -1.28 0.75 -15.02
CA GLN A 42 -2.07 0.33 -13.85
C GLN A 42 -1.94 1.32 -12.69
N PHE A 43 -0.74 1.86 -12.45
CA PHE A 43 -0.55 2.90 -11.43
C PHE A 43 -1.39 4.14 -11.73
N LYS A 44 -1.39 4.61 -12.99
CA LYS A 44 -2.19 5.75 -13.40
C LYS A 44 -3.69 5.50 -13.18
N GLU A 45 -4.17 4.33 -13.57
CA GLU A 45 -5.59 3.94 -13.44
C GLU A 45 -6.00 3.82 -11.96
N MET A 46 -5.23 3.08 -11.16
CA MET A 46 -5.44 2.92 -9.73
C MET A 46 -5.49 4.27 -9.01
N ARG A 47 -4.55 5.17 -9.34
CA ARG A 47 -4.51 6.52 -8.77
C ARG A 47 -5.78 7.31 -9.09
N LEU A 48 -6.24 7.30 -10.34
CA LEU A 48 -7.47 7.99 -10.73
C LEU A 48 -8.70 7.43 -9.99
N ARG A 49 -8.84 6.10 -9.92
CA ARG A 49 -9.93 5.45 -9.19
C ARG A 49 -9.89 5.73 -7.68
N THR A 50 -8.69 5.91 -7.13
CA THR A 50 -8.50 6.28 -5.72
C THR A 50 -8.95 7.72 -5.49
N GLU A 51 -8.57 8.65 -6.37
CA GLU A 51 -8.95 10.06 -6.32
C GLU A 51 -10.48 10.26 -6.36
N GLU A 52 -11.22 9.41 -7.08
CA GLU A 52 -12.69 9.44 -7.14
C GLU A 52 -13.38 9.05 -5.81
N GLU A 53 -12.69 8.30 -4.95
CA GLU A 53 -13.25 7.78 -3.69
C GLU A 53 -12.78 8.55 -2.45
N MET A 54 -11.83 9.47 -2.62
CA MET A 54 -11.20 10.26 -1.56
C MET A 54 -11.86 11.63 -1.35
N ASP A 55 -11.77 12.12 -0.12
CA ASP A 55 -11.96 13.55 0.18
C ASP A 55 -10.58 14.20 0.45
N PHE A 56 -10.13 15.06 -0.47
CA PHE A 56 -8.81 15.68 -0.39
C PHE A 56 -8.61 16.65 0.79
N LEU A 57 -9.68 17.05 1.47
CA LEU A 57 -9.58 17.90 2.65
C LEU A 57 -9.42 17.10 3.95
N GLU A 58 -9.79 15.83 3.93
CA GLU A 58 -9.81 14.98 5.13
C GLU A 58 -8.88 13.76 5.03
N ASP A 59 -8.55 13.33 3.82
CA ASP A 59 -7.79 12.11 3.57
C ASP A 59 -6.43 12.39 2.94
N GLY A 60 -5.48 11.48 3.14
CA GLY A 60 -4.14 11.54 2.54
C GLY A 60 -3.65 10.18 2.06
N VAL A 61 -3.24 10.09 0.80
CA VAL A 61 -2.60 8.88 0.23
C VAL A 61 -1.16 9.17 -0.13
N LYS A 62 -0.26 8.24 0.17
CA LYS A 62 1.16 8.30 -0.23
C LYS A 62 1.54 7.02 -0.96
N TYR A 63 2.30 7.20 -2.03
CA TYR A 63 2.81 6.14 -2.89
C TYR A 63 4.33 6.09 -2.78
N PHE A 64 4.87 4.95 -2.36
CA PHE A 64 6.30 4.74 -2.19
C PHE A 64 6.77 3.67 -3.19
N PRO A 65 7.38 4.07 -4.32
CA PRO A 65 8.06 3.11 -5.19
C PRO A 65 9.18 2.43 -4.42
N LEU A 66 9.17 1.10 -4.40
CA LEU A 66 10.17 0.30 -3.72
C LEU A 66 11.34 -0.01 -4.65
N CYS A 67 12.54 0.15 -4.12
CA CYS A 67 13.75 -0.35 -4.76
C CYS A 67 13.81 -1.89 -4.63
N ASN A 68 14.54 -2.57 -5.51
CA ASN A 68 14.67 -4.04 -5.45
C ASN A 68 15.13 -4.54 -4.07
N GLN A 69 15.98 -3.79 -3.36
CA GLN A 69 16.44 -4.17 -2.03
C GLN A 69 15.35 -3.96 -0.96
N CYS A 70 14.59 -2.88 -1.08
CA CYS A 70 13.54 -2.44 -0.17
C CYS A 70 12.38 -3.46 -0.11
N ASP A 71 12.12 -4.11 -1.24
CA ASP A 71 11.09 -5.14 -1.42
C ASP A 71 11.27 -6.36 -0.50
N TYR A 72 12.53 -6.66 -0.14
CA TYR A 72 12.89 -7.78 0.74
C TYR A 72 13.30 -7.33 2.16
N LEU A 73 13.14 -6.05 2.51
CA LEU A 73 13.68 -5.46 3.73
C LEU A 73 12.59 -4.97 4.71
N TRP A 74 11.41 -5.58 4.71
CA TRP A 74 10.36 -5.26 5.69
C TRP A 74 10.08 -6.43 6.63
N PHE A 75 9.67 -6.12 7.87
CA PHE A 75 9.30 -7.11 8.88
C PHE A 75 8.00 -6.67 9.56
N SER A 76 7.17 -7.64 9.95
CA SER A 76 5.92 -7.39 10.68
C SER A 76 5.99 -7.91 12.10
N LEU A 77 5.48 -7.14 13.06
CA LEU A 77 5.30 -7.54 14.45
C LEU A 77 3.83 -7.32 14.84
N GLY A 78 3.15 -8.33 15.37
CA GLY A 78 1.76 -8.21 15.87
C GLY A 78 0.74 -9.12 15.17
N ASN A 79 -0.50 -8.62 14.99
CA ASN A 79 -1.74 -9.37 14.70
C ASN A 79 -1.84 -10.02 13.29
N GLY A 80 -0.79 -10.68 12.80
CA GLY A 80 -0.78 -11.44 11.55
C GLY A 80 0.34 -12.48 11.53
N PRO A 81 0.36 -13.40 10.54
CA PRO A 81 1.51 -14.28 10.36
C PRO A 81 2.77 -13.44 10.17
N VAL A 82 3.82 -13.79 10.91
CA VAL A 82 5.14 -13.15 10.77
C VAL A 82 5.76 -13.68 9.49
N GLU A 83 5.70 -12.91 8.43
CA GLU A 83 6.50 -13.14 7.23
C GLU A 83 7.87 -12.49 7.45
N MET A 84 8.89 -13.34 7.64
CA MET A 84 10.28 -12.91 7.65
C MET A 84 10.78 -12.94 6.21
N PRO A 85 11.37 -11.86 5.67
CA PRO A 85 11.97 -11.92 4.36
C PRO A 85 13.15 -12.89 4.35
N GLU A 86 13.37 -13.55 3.22
CA GLU A 86 14.38 -14.61 3.05
C GLU A 86 15.84 -14.11 3.19
N SER A 87 16.06 -12.79 3.23
CA SER A 87 17.40 -12.19 3.28
C SER A 87 17.68 -11.50 4.62
N PRO A 88 18.84 -11.75 5.26
CA PRO A 88 19.16 -11.19 6.56
C PRO A 88 19.42 -9.68 6.47
N PHE A 89 18.79 -8.94 7.37
CA PHE A 89 19.01 -7.53 7.57
C PHE A 89 20.43 -7.26 8.08
N MET A 90 21.11 -6.25 7.53
CA MET A 90 22.22 -5.57 8.18
C MET A 90 21.69 -4.24 8.71
N VAL A 91 21.58 -4.14 10.04
CA VAL A 91 21.34 -2.87 10.72
C VAL A 91 22.70 -2.18 10.85
N ILE A 92 22.85 -0.99 10.26
CA ILE A 92 24.00 -0.10 10.46
C ILE A 92 23.58 1.01 11.43
#